data_AF-A0A7R9H9B4-F1
#
_entry.id   AF-A0A7R9H9B4-F1
#
_cell.length_a   1.000
_cell.length_b   1.000
_cell.length_c   1.000
_cell.angle_alpha   90.00
_cell.angle_beta   90.00
_cell.angle_gamma   90.00
#
_symmetry.space_group_name_H-M   'P 1'
#
loop_
_entity.id
_entity.type
_entity.pdbx_description
1 polymer ?
#
loop_
_entity_poly.entity_id
_entity_poly.type
_entity_poly.pdbx_seq_one_letter_code
_entity_poly.pdbx_strand_id
1 'polypeptide(L)'
;MATGISAVVDGYKTFMETKSDPRTADWFLMSSPMPLLIILISYLYFVNKAGPRYMKDRKPYDLRNLMLAYNALQIVFSVYLVYEKLDWLLNLLGTLGCAFTRVQEWPRLAIDNKMAAGCAGSIPSVKHSMIRRTTL
;
A
#
# COMPACT_ATOMS: atom_id res chain seq x y z
N MET A 1 21.20 17.44 32.36
CA MET A 1 19.88 16.80 32.17
C MET A 1 19.34 17.11 30.76
N ALA A 2 19.98 16.57 29.73
CA ALA A 2 19.58 16.76 28.32
C ALA A 2 19.70 15.44 27.52
N THR A 3 19.50 14.29 28.18
CA THR A 3 19.87 12.97 27.64
C THR A 3 18.72 12.21 27.00
N GLY A 4 17.46 12.64 27.18
CA GLY A 4 16.30 11.96 26.60
C GLY A 4 16.02 12.34 25.15
N ILE A 5 16.01 13.64 24.84
CA ILE A 5 15.63 14.14 23.50
C ILE A 5 16.69 13.73 22.46
N SER A 6 17.98 13.87 22.79
CA SER A 6 19.05 13.45 21.88
C SER A 6 19.03 11.95 21.63
N ALA A 7 18.80 11.11 22.65
CA ALA A 7 18.70 9.67 22.47
C ALA A 7 17.51 9.25 21.57
N VAL A 8 16.37 9.94 21.68
CA VAL A 8 15.21 9.71 20.80
C VAL A 8 15.50 10.17 19.37
N VAL A 9 16.15 11.32 19.20
CA VAL A 9 16.52 11.84 17.88
C VAL A 9 17.55 10.95 17.20
N ASP A 10 18.53 10.44 17.94
CA ASP A 10 19.57 9.55 17.44
C ASP A 10 19.00 8.17 17.07
N GLY A 11 18.09 7.63 17.89
CA GLY A 11 17.35 6.41 17.55
C GLY A 11 16.47 6.58 16.31
N TYR A 12 15.81 7.73 16.17
CA TYR A 12 15.00 8.07 15.00
C TYR A 12 15.85 8.15 13.72
N LYS A 13 16.98 8.87 13.76
CA LYS A 13 17.91 8.97 12.62
C LYS A 13 18.42 7.60 12.20
N THR A 14 18.84 6.79 13.18
CA THR A 14 19.36 5.43 12.93
C THR A 14 18.31 4.54 12.25
N PHE A 15 17.05 4.60 12.69
CA PHE A 15 15.97 3.80 12.08
C PHE A 15 15.68 4.22 10.64
N MET A 16 15.59 5.53 10.38
CA MET A 16 15.30 6.06 9.05
C MET A 16 16.46 5.80 8.08
N GLU A 17 17.71 5.95 8.51
CA GLU A 17 18.90 5.70 7.67
C GLU A 17 19.07 4.21 7.35
N THR A 18 18.71 3.30 8.26
CA THR A 18 18.91 1.84 8.08
C THR A 18 17.84 1.18 7.20
N LYS A 19 16.62 1.73 7.15
CA LYS A 19 15.44 1.03 6.58
C LYS A 19 14.66 1.81 5.51
N SER A 20 15.02 3.08 5.23
CA SER A 20 14.31 3.86 4.21
C SER A 20 14.75 3.48 2.79
N ASP A 21 13.79 3.20 1.90
CA ASP A 21 14.06 2.99 0.47
C ASP A 21 14.25 4.36 -0.23
N PRO A 22 15.43 4.63 -0.82
CA PRO A 22 15.73 5.92 -1.45
C PRO A 22 14.77 6.29 -2.58
N ARG A 23 14.08 5.33 -3.20
CA ARG A 23 13.12 5.58 -4.30
C ARG A 23 11.83 6.26 -3.83
N THR A 24 11.53 6.15 -2.54
CA THR A 24 10.31 6.70 -1.93
C THR A 24 10.58 7.96 -1.10
N ALA A 25 11.83 8.41 -1.04
CA ALA A 25 12.25 9.53 -0.18
C ALA A 25 11.61 10.87 -0.58
N ASP A 26 11.39 11.09 -1.88
CA ASP A 26 10.83 12.34 -2.42
C ASP A 26 9.29 12.36 -2.42
N TRP A 27 8.64 11.32 -1.90
CA TRP A 27 7.19 11.28 -1.85
C TRP A 27 6.65 12.22 -0.78
N PHE A 28 5.56 12.89 -1.13
CA PHE A 28 4.84 13.76 -0.21
C PHE A 28 4.45 12.98 1.07
N LEU A 29 4.78 13.53 2.24
CA LEU A 29 4.63 12.93 3.58
C LEU A 29 5.55 11.76 3.93
N MET A 30 6.46 11.34 3.05
CA MET A 30 7.35 10.20 3.29
C MET A 30 8.77 10.58 3.76
N SER A 31 9.12 11.88 3.72
CA SER A 31 10.41 12.39 4.18
C SER A 31 10.62 12.22 5.69
N SER A 32 9.53 12.17 6.47
CA SER A 32 9.55 11.91 7.91
C SER A 32 8.17 11.41 8.37
N PRO A 33 8.08 10.49 9.35
CA PRO A 33 6.81 10.12 9.97
C PRO A 33 6.26 11.25 10.88
N MET A 34 7.04 12.29 11.19
CA MET A 34 6.59 13.41 12.03
C MET A 34 5.38 14.16 11.42
N PRO A 35 5.41 14.58 10.12
CA PRO A 35 4.22 15.09 9.43
C PRO A 35 2.97 14.21 9.56
N LEU A 36 3.11 12.90 9.41
CA LEU A 36 1.99 11.96 9.54
C LEU A 36 1.44 11.92 10.97
N LEU A 37 2.31 11.91 11.97
CA LEU A 37 1.91 11.94 13.39
C LEU A 37 1.18 13.24 13.73
N ILE A 38 1.62 14.38 13.21
CA ILE A 38 0.96 15.67 13.43
C ILE A 38 -0.45 15.66 12.83
N ILE A 39 -0.61 15.16 11.61
CA ILE A 39 -1.93 15.04 10.96
C ILE A 39 -2.83 14.10 11.75
N LEU A 40 -2.32 12.97 12.24
CA LEU A 40 -3.10 12.03 13.03
C LEU A 40 -3.57 12.63 14.36
N ILE A 41 -2.67 13.27 15.11
CA ILE A 41 -3.00 13.88 16.41
C ILE A 41 -4.01 15.02 16.21
N SER A 42 -3.81 15.86 15.20
CA SER A 42 -4.74 16.95 14.89
C SER A 42 -6.12 16.44 14.45
N TYR A 43 -6.17 15.38 13.64
CA TYR A 43 -7.42 14.71 13.27
C TYR A 43 -8.17 14.17 14.49
N LEU A 44 -7.48 13.46 15.38
CA LEU A 44 -8.08 12.90 16.61
C LEU A 44 -8.60 14.00 17.54
N TYR A 45 -7.85 15.09 17.70
CA TYR A 45 -8.29 16.25 18.47
C TYR A 45 -9.55 16.88 17.86
N PHE A 46 -9.54 17.05 16.53
CA PHE A 46 -10.66 17.64 15.80
C PHE A 46 -11.92 16.78 15.94
N VAL A 47 -11.85 15.46 15.72
CA VAL A 47 -13.00 14.56 15.77
C VAL A 47 -13.53 14.37 17.19
N ASN A 48 -12.68 14.27 18.20
CA ASN A 48 -13.13 13.95 19.57
C ASN A 48 -13.53 15.17 20.40
N LYS A 49 -12.90 16.33 20.19
CA LYS A 49 -13.11 17.52 21.03
C LYS A 49 -13.75 18.65 20.25
N ALA A 50 -13.12 19.08 19.16
CA ALA A 50 -13.59 20.27 18.42
C ALA A 50 -14.94 20.02 17.72
N GLY A 51 -15.09 18.88 17.05
CA GLY A 51 -16.29 18.50 16.30
C GLY A 51 -17.55 18.43 17.17
N PRO A 52 -17.58 17.61 18.24
CA PRO A 52 -18.74 17.51 19.12
C PRO A 52 -19.08 18.83 19.82
N ARG A 53 -18.06 19.63 20.18
CA ARG A 53 -18.25 20.96 20.79
C ARG A 53 -18.91 21.93 19.80
N TYR A 54 -18.52 21.89 18.53
CA TYR A 54 -19.09 22.73 17.47
C TYR A 54 -20.51 22.30 17.05
N MET A 55 -20.81 20.99 17.10
CA MET A 55 -22.11 20.43 16.72
C MET A 55 -23.19 20.52 17.81
N LYS A 56 -22.84 20.91 19.05
CA LYS A 56 -23.79 20.92 20.18
C LYS A 56 -24.97 21.87 19.96
N ASP A 57 -24.75 23.03 19.34
CA ASP A 57 -25.75 24.10 19.22
C ASP A 57 -26.32 24.23 17.78
N ARG A 58 -26.08 23.23 16.92
CA ARG A 58 -26.44 23.26 15.49
C ARG A 58 -27.22 22.00 15.10
N LYS A 59 -28.16 22.15 14.15
CA LYS A 59 -28.86 21.01 13.54
C LYS A 59 -27.88 20.17 12.69
N PRO A 60 -28.10 18.85 12.56
CA PRO A 60 -27.24 17.99 11.75
C PRO A 60 -27.25 18.47 10.29
N TYR A 61 -26.06 18.54 9.68
CA TYR A 61 -25.90 18.90 8.28
C TYR A 61 -26.38 17.77 7.39
N ASP A 62 -27.16 18.09 6.35
CA ASP A 62 -27.49 17.11 5.30
C ASP A 62 -26.30 16.96 4.34
N LEU A 63 -25.49 15.94 4.62
CA LEU A 63 -24.28 15.61 3.86
C LEU A 63 -24.54 14.48 2.85
N ARG A 64 -25.80 14.16 2.52
CA ARG A 64 -26.15 13.03 1.63
C ARG A 64 -25.44 13.11 0.28
N ASN A 65 -25.46 14.27 -0.36
CA ASN A 65 -24.83 14.46 -1.67
C ASN A 65 -23.29 14.36 -1.58
N LEU A 66 -22.71 14.87 -0.50
CA LEU A 66 -21.26 14.78 -0.26
C LEU A 66 -20.83 13.32 -0.02
N MET A 67 -21.58 12.57 0.78
CA MET A 67 -21.32 11.14 1.01
C MET A 67 -21.46 10.32 -0.26
N LEU A 68 -22.47 10.60 -1.08
CA LEU A 68 -22.63 9.92 -2.37
C LEU A 68 -21.45 10.20 -3.31
N ALA A 69 -21.03 11.46 -3.41
CA ALA A 69 -19.87 11.85 -4.22
C ALA A 69 -18.58 11.20 -3.71
N TYR A 70 -18.37 11.19 -2.39
CA TYR A 70 -17.20 10.54 -1.77
C TYR A 70 -17.14 9.04 -2.09
N ASN A 71 -18.25 8.33 -1.92
CA ASN A 71 -18.31 6.90 -2.22
C ASN A 71 -18.09 6.62 -3.72
N ALA A 72 -18.64 7.46 -4.60
CA ALA A 72 -18.40 7.32 -6.04
C ALA A 72 -16.92 7.53 -6.40
N LEU A 73 -16.28 8.57 -5.87
CA LEU A 73 -14.84 8.81 -6.05
C LEU A 73 -14.00 7.67 -5.49
N GLN A 74 -14.37 7.11 -4.34
CA GLN A 74 -13.66 5.98 -3.74
C GLN A 74 -13.72 4.74 -4.65
N ILE A 75 -14.88 4.41 -5.22
CA ILE A 75 -15.02 3.30 -6.16
C ILE A 75 -14.15 3.53 -7.41
N VAL A 76 -14.19 4.73 -7.99
CA VAL A 76 -13.36 5.08 -9.16
C VAL A 76 -11.87 4.91 -8.85
N PHE A 77 -11.42 5.39 -7.69
CA PHE A 77 -10.03 5.25 -7.27
C PHE A 77 -9.63 3.79 -7.05
N SER A 78 -10.50 2.97 -6.43
CA SER A 78 -10.26 1.54 -6.28
C SER A 78 -10.18 0.81 -7.62
N VAL A 79 -11.06 1.13 -8.58
CA VAL A 79 -11.02 0.54 -9.93
C VAL A 79 -9.73 0.93 -10.66
N TYR A 80 -9.30 2.19 -10.55
CA TYR A 80 -8.04 2.65 -11.13
C TYR A 80 -6.83 1.88 -10.57
N LEU A 81 -6.75 1.72 -9.25
CA LEU A 81 -5.68 0.97 -8.61
C LEU A 81 -5.67 -0.51 -9.02
N VAL A 82 -6.83 -1.14 -9.13
CA VAL A 82 -6.95 -2.53 -9.57
C VAL A 82 -6.54 -2.66 -11.03
N TYR A 83 -6.92 -1.73 -11.92
CA TYR A 83 -6.53 -1.77 -13.33
C TYR A 83 -5.01 -1.78 -13.51
N GLU A 84 -4.29 -0.92 -12.79
CA GLU A 84 -2.82 -0.85 -12.90
C GLU A 84 -2.11 -2.07 -12.28
N LYS A 85 -2.76 -2.77 -11.35
CA LYS A 85 -2.21 -3.96 -10.69
C LYS A 85 -2.82 -5.26 -11.20
N LEU A 86 -3.70 -5.20 -12.20
CA LEU A 86 -4.41 -6.36 -12.75
C LEU A 86 -3.44 -7.34 -13.38
N ASP A 87 -2.45 -6.87 -14.13
CA ASP A 87 -1.42 -7.71 -14.72
C ASP A 87 -0.60 -8.45 -13.66
N TRP A 88 -0.21 -7.75 -12.58
CA TRP A 88 0.47 -8.38 -11.44
C TRP A 88 -0.41 -9.42 -10.76
N LEU A 89 -1.70 -9.10 -10.57
CA LEU A 89 -2.69 -9.98 -9.97
C LEU A 89 -2.92 -11.25 -10.80
N LEU A 90 -3.04 -11.14 -12.11
CA LEU A 90 -3.23 -12.28 -13.02
C LEU A 90 -1.99 -13.20 -13.02
N ASN A 91 -0.78 -12.62 -13.02
CA ASN A 91 0.45 -13.39 -12.91
C ASN A 91 0.59 -14.07 -11.54
N LEU A 92 0.19 -13.41 -10.46
CA LEU A 92 0.17 -13.98 -9.11
C LEU A 92 -0.85 -15.11 -9.02
N LEU A 93 -2.05 -14.96 -9.57
CA LEU A 93 -3.08 -16.03 -9.61
C LEU A 93 -2.63 -17.22 -10.45
N GLY A 94 -1.94 -17.00 -11.57
CA GLY A 94 -1.32 -18.09 -12.34
C GLY A 94 -0.22 -18.81 -11.55
N THR A 95 0.61 -18.07 -10.82
CA THR A 95 1.68 -18.64 -9.98
C THR A 95 1.12 -19.38 -8.76
N LEU A 96 0.11 -18.81 -8.09
CA LEU A 96 -0.60 -19.44 -6.98
C LEU A 96 -1.40 -20.65 -7.47
N GLY A 97 -1.98 -20.62 -8.67
CA GLY A 97 -2.60 -21.76 -9.32
C GLY A 97 -1.60 -22.89 -9.55
N CYS A 98 -0.43 -22.59 -10.13
CA CYS A 98 0.68 -23.55 -10.28
C CYS A 98 1.23 -24.04 -8.92
N ALA A 99 1.21 -23.21 -7.87
CA ALA A 99 1.61 -23.62 -6.52
C ALA A 99 0.54 -24.51 -5.86
N PHE A 100 -0.74 -24.22 -6.09
CA PHE A 100 -1.89 -24.96 -5.58
C PHE A 100 -2.02 -26.35 -6.24
N THR A 101 -1.83 -26.46 -7.56
CA THR A 101 -1.74 -27.77 -8.23
C THR A 101 -0.54 -28.57 -7.74
N ARG A 102 0.62 -27.91 -7.52
CA ARG A 102 1.78 -28.56 -6.90
C ARG A 102 1.40 -29.14 -5.54
N VAL A 103 0.72 -28.38 -4.65
CA VAL A 103 0.22 -28.81 -3.32
C VAL A 103 -0.68 -30.05 -3.41
N GLN A 104 -1.56 -30.11 -4.41
CA GLN A 104 -2.46 -31.25 -4.61
C GLN A 104 -1.77 -32.51 -5.20
N GLU A 105 -0.70 -32.34 -5.97
CA GLU A 105 0.02 -33.43 -6.69
C GLU A 105 1.25 -33.98 -5.94
N TRP A 106 1.68 -33.39 -4.82
CA TRP A 106 2.80 -33.88 -3.99
C TRP A 106 2.78 -35.38 -3.65
N PRO A 107 1.63 -36.04 -3.32
CA PRO A 107 1.68 -37.47 -3.03
C PRO A 107 2.00 -38.33 -4.25
N ARG A 108 1.76 -37.84 -5.48
CA ARG A 108 1.95 -38.61 -6.72
C ARG A 108 3.32 -38.37 -7.36
N LEU A 109 3.85 -37.15 -7.30
CA LEU A 109 5.14 -36.79 -7.93
C LEU A 109 6.38 -37.15 -7.09
N ALA A 110 6.23 -37.38 -5.79
CA ALA A 110 7.32 -37.87 -4.93
C ALA A 110 7.71 -39.34 -5.25
N ILE A 111 6.82 -40.10 -5.88
CA ILE A 111 7.03 -41.50 -6.26
C ILE A 111 7.82 -41.60 -7.57
N ASP A 112 7.58 -40.67 -8.51
CA ASP A 112 8.09 -40.77 -9.88
C ASP A 112 9.37 -39.93 -10.15
N ASN A 113 9.91 -39.24 -9.14
CA ASN A 113 11.11 -38.37 -9.26
C ASN A 113 11.05 -37.38 -10.45
N LYS A 114 9.86 -36.87 -10.78
CA LYS A 114 9.59 -35.98 -11.93
C LYS A 114 9.21 -34.55 -11.50
N MET A 115 10.06 -33.90 -10.71
CA MET A 115 9.78 -32.55 -10.19
C MET A 115 10.04 -31.41 -11.18
N ALA A 116 10.55 -31.70 -12.38
CA ALA A 116 11.08 -30.67 -13.29
C ALA A 116 10.11 -30.16 -14.38
N ALA A 117 8.88 -30.69 -14.51
CA ALA A 117 8.04 -30.45 -15.69
C ALA A 117 6.72 -29.69 -15.42
N GLY A 118 6.56 -29.03 -14.27
CA GLY A 118 5.34 -28.28 -13.94
C GLY A 118 5.48 -26.77 -14.18
N CYS A 119 4.73 -26.24 -15.16
CA CYS A 119 4.57 -24.82 -15.51
C CYS A 119 5.74 -24.15 -16.30
N ALA A 120 6.29 -24.84 -17.29
CA ALA A 120 7.05 -24.19 -18.37
C ALA A 120 6.11 -23.82 -19.52
N GLY A 121 5.32 -22.75 -19.39
CA GLY A 121 4.48 -22.32 -20.53
C GLY A 121 3.35 -21.36 -20.23
N SER A 122 3.66 -20.14 -19.79
CA SER A 122 2.89 -18.93 -20.13
C SER A 122 3.47 -17.69 -19.45
N ILE A 123 4.65 -17.25 -19.90
CA ILE A 123 5.07 -15.85 -19.74
C ILE A 123 5.20 -15.30 -21.18
N PRO A 124 4.21 -14.58 -21.72
CA PRO A 124 4.52 -13.69 -22.82
C PRO A 124 5.36 -12.56 -22.21
N SER A 125 6.63 -12.49 -22.60
CA SER A 125 7.54 -11.41 -22.29
C SER A 125 7.01 -10.12 -22.93
N VAL A 126 6.13 -9.40 -22.23
CA VAL A 126 5.65 -8.08 -22.65
C VAL A 126 6.67 -7.05 -22.18
N LYS A 127 7.59 -6.76 -23.10
CA LYS A 127 8.46 -5.57 -23.20
C LYS A 127 8.60 -4.70 -21.94
N HIS A 128 9.73 -4.90 -21.27
CA HIS A 128 10.37 -3.91 -20.41
C HIS A 128 10.94 -2.74 -21.26
N SER A 129 10.05 -1.95 -21.89
CA SER A 129 10.44 -0.79 -22.69
C SER A 129 9.47 0.39 -22.53
N MET A 130 9.14 0.77 -21.29
CA MET A 130 8.46 2.05 -21.04
C MET A 130 8.88 2.71 -19.73
N ILE A 131 10.17 2.68 -19.42
CA ILE A 131 10.81 3.56 -18.43
C ILE A 131 12.12 4.10 -19.05
N ARG A 132 11.99 4.80 -20.18
CA ARG A 132 13.08 5.57 -20.78
C ARG A 132 12.55 6.70 -21.66
N ARG A 133 11.52 7.43 -21.20
CA ARG A 133 10.92 8.52 -21.99
C ARG A 133 10.30 9.67 -21.18
N THR A 134 10.81 9.97 -19.98
CA THR A 134 10.32 11.10 -19.17
C THR A 134 11.43 11.82 -18.38
N THR A 135 12.62 11.93 -18.98
CA THR A 135 13.64 12.91 -18.58
C THR A 135 14.27 13.47 -19.85
N LEU A 136 13.62 14.49 -20.40
CA LEU A 136 14.29 15.57 -21.13
C LEU A 136 14.48 16.71 -20.11
#